data_AF-A0A4P6EPI1-F1
#
_entry.id   AF-A0A4P6EPI1-F1
#
_cell.length_a   1.000
_cell.length_b   1.000
_cell.length_c   1.000
_cell.angle_alpha   90.00
_cell.angle_beta   90.00
_cell.angle_gamma   90.00
#
_symmetry.space_group_name_H-M   'P 1'
#
loop_
_entity.id
_entity.type
_entity.pdbx_description
1 polymer ?
#
loop_
_entity_poly.entity_id
_entity_poly.type
_entity_poly.pdbx_seq_one_letter_code
_entity_poly.pdbx_strand_id
1 'polypeptide(L)'
;MISAVETSVDAADAVLRKLLDEIGDESLLGLDLTVARQGRLDRLPTLEVGLSLKWSLRTDRAQDCRSQGAKMSALRRGRMPHFAVVTMEPRPYMLNLLGGGSGDVDCVYHLDLPALTTAVDAVYSTPARVRGRDQFRRLVDQRRIRDYDELVAEIQALG
;
A
#
# COMPACT_ATOMS: atom_id res chain seq x y z
N MET A 1 -51.63 1.98 -7.87
CA MET A 1 -50.45 2.43 -8.64
C MET A 1 -49.40 3.00 -7.70
N ILE A 2 -49.74 3.97 -6.84
CA ILE A 2 -48.84 4.52 -5.80
C ILE A 2 -48.32 3.43 -4.83
N SER A 3 -49.20 2.61 -4.26
CA SER A 3 -48.78 1.55 -3.32
C SER A 3 -47.83 0.51 -3.95
N ALA A 4 -47.96 0.22 -5.25
CA ALA A 4 -47.06 -0.70 -5.94
C ALA A 4 -45.67 -0.09 -6.15
N VAL A 5 -45.60 1.25 -6.30
CA VAL A 5 -44.35 1.99 -6.38
C VAL A 5 -43.69 2.08 -5.01
N GLU A 6 -44.45 2.33 -3.93
CA GLU A 6 -43.95 2.35 -2.55
C GLU A 6 -43.33 1.01 -2.16
N THR A 7 -44.02 -0.11 -2.40
CA THR A 7 -43.46 -1.45 -2.12
C THR A 7 -42.19 -1.73 -2.92
N SER A 8 -42.10 -1.23 -4.16
CA SER A 8 -40.91 -1.38 -5.00
C SER A 8 -39.72 -0.57 -4.48
N VAL A 9 -39.98 0.67 -4.02
CA VAL A 9 -38.96 1.54 -3.42
C VAL A 9 -38.47 0.94 -2.11
N ASP A 10 -39.36 0.48 -1.24
CA ASP A 10 -39.00 -0.13 0.05
C ASP A 10 -38.16 -1.40 -0.13
N ALA A 11 -38.50 -2.22 -1.14
CA ALA A 11 -37.71 -3.41 -1.47
C ALA A 11 -36.32 -3.04 -2.00
N ALA A 12 -36.21 -1.99 -2.84
CA ALA A 12 -34.93 -1.50 -3.32
C ALA A 12 -34.06 -0.92 -2.20
N ASP A 13 -34.66 -0.17 -1.27
CA ASP A 13 -33.99 0.41 -0.10
C ASP A 13 -33.49 -0.69 0.85
N ALA A 14 -34.27 -1.76 1.06
CA ALA A 14 -33.86 -2.89 1.86
C ALA A 14 -32.66 -3.64 1.25
N VAL A 15 -32.65 -3.83 -0.07
CA VAL A 15 -31.51 -4.42 -0.79
C VAL A 15 -30.29 -3.52 -0.70
N LEU A 16 -30.45 -2.20 -0.90
CA LEU A 16 -29.37 -1.24 -0.80
C LEU A 16 -28.73 -1.26 0.60
N ARG A 17 -29.53 -1.24 1.67
CA ARG A 17 -29.02 -1.31 3.05
C ARG A 17 -28.26 -2.61 3.30
N LYS A 18 -28.81 -3.73 2.86
CA LYS A 18 -28.13 -5.03 2.98
C LYS A 18 -26.78 -5.04 2.25
N LEU A 19 -26.73 -4.51 1.03
CA LEU A 19 -25.48 -4.40 0.27
C LEU A 19 -24.47 -3.46 0.94
N LEU A 20 -24.93 -2.37 1.55
CA LEU A 20 -24.07 -1.44 2.30
C LEU A 20 -23.51 -2.07 3.58
N ASP A 21 -24.31 -2.87 4.28
CA ASP A 21 -23.90 -3.60 5.48
C ASP A 21 -22.89 -4.71 5.12
N GLU A 22 -23.16 -5.50 4.08
CA GLU A 22 -22.29 -6.60 3.64
C GLU A 22 -20.97 -6.11 3.00
N ILE A 23 -20.97 -4.95 2.33
CA ILE A 23 -19.73 -4.32 1.81
C ILE A 23 -18.75 -3.95 2.94
N GLY A 24 -19.25 -3.76 4.17
CA GLY A 24 -18.43 -3.40 5.33
C GLY A 24 -17.59 -4.56 5.90
N ASP A 25 -18.03 -5.81 5.72
CA ASP A 25 -17.41 -6.99 6.37
C ASP A 25 -16.15 -7.49 5.65
N GLU A 26 -15.99 -7.19 4.35
CA GLU A 26 -14.74 -7.41 3.65
C GLU A 26 -14.04 -6.08 3.40
N SER A 27 -12.85 -5.89 3.98
CA SER A 27 -11.98 -4.77 3.61
C SER A 27 -11.67 -4.87 2.11
N LEU A 28 -12.39 -4.09 1.31
CA LEU A 28 -12.21 -4.03 -0.15
C LEU A 28 -10.75 -3.78 -0.54
N LEU A 29 -9.97 -3.17 0.35
CA LEU A 29 -8.59 -2.78 0.11
C LEU A 29 -7.56 -3.88 0.44
N GLY A 30 -7.89 -4.88 1.27
CA GLY A 30 -6.96 -5.97 1.60
C GLY A 30 -5.64 -5.52 2.23
N LEU A 31 -5.65 -4.43 3.00
CA LEU A 31 -4.47 -3.89 3.68
C LEU A 31 -4.07 -4.76 4.88
N ASP A 32 -2.77 -4.97 5.06
CA ASP A 32 -2.23 -5.81 6.14
C ASP A 32 -2.10 -5.02 7.46
N LEU A 33 -1.75 -3.73 7.38
CA LEU A 33 -1.66 -2.84 8.54
C LEU A 33 -2.15 -1.45 8.19
N THR A 34 -2.89 -0.82 9.12
CA THR A 34 -3.36 0.55 8.97
C THR A 34 -3.02 1.39 10.20
N VAL A 35 -2.71 2.67 9.97
CA VAL A 35 -2.54 3.68 11.00
C VAL A 35 -3.59 4.75 10.77
N ALA A 36 -4.42 4.99 11.78
CA ALA A 36 -5.48 5.98 11.72
C ALA A 36 -5.30 7.03 12.81
N ARG A 37 -5.57 8.28 12.47
CA ARG A 37 -5.68 9.37 13.43
C ARG A 37 -7.11 9.47 13.91
N GLN A 38 -7.29 9.47 15.23
CA GLN A 38 -8.61 9.56 15.85
C GLN A 38 -9.31 10.87 15.47
N GLY A 39 -10.60 10.77 15.15
CA GLY A 39 -11.44 11.92 14.90
C GLY A 39 -11.77 12.68 16.19
N ARG A 40 -12.24 13.93 16.05
CA ARG A 40 -13.03 14.57 17.12
C ARG A 40 -14.43 13.95 17.12
N LEU A 41 -15.12 14.00 18.27
CA LEU A 41 -16.49 13.53 18.50
C LEU A 41 -17.36 13.52 17.23
N ASP A 42 -18.00 12.37 16.97
CA ASP A 42 -18.92 12.08 15.86
C ASP A 42 -18.30 11.97 14.45
N ARG A 43 -16.96 11.88 14.33
CA ARG A 43 -16.28 11.56 13.06
C ARG A 43 -15.52 10.25 13.13
N LEU A 44 -15.63 9.44 12.06
CA LEU A 44 -14.81 8.25 11.87
C LEU A 44 -13.31 8.62 11.87
N PRO A 45 -12.43 7.74 12.39
CA PRO A 45 -10.98 7.93 12.30
C PRO A 45 -10.52 8.16 10.86
N THR A 46 -9.54 9.03 10.68
CA THR A 46 -8.94 9.28 9.35
C THR A 46 -7.81 8.27 9.13
N LEU A 47 -7.87 7.51 8.04
CA LEU A 47 -6.75 6.66 7.63
C LEU A 47 -5.57 7.54 7.18
N GLU A 48 -4.44 7.45 7.88
CA GLU A 48 -3.24 8.23 7.57
C GLU A 48 -2.21 7.38 6.81
N VAL A 49 -2.08 6.08 7.16
CA VAL A 49 -1.14 5.14 6.53
C VAL A 49 -1.82 3.79 6.31
N GLY A 50 -1.65 3.21 5.12
CA GLY A 50 -1.98 1.82 4.80
C GLY A 50 -0.75 1.08 4.29
N LEU A 51 -0.51 -0.12 4.80
CA LEU A 51 0.66 -0.92 4.46
C LEU A 51 0.27 -2.29 3.92
N SER A 52 0.99 -2.73 2.89
CA SER A 52 1.03 -4.12 2.45
C SER A 52 2.33 -4.75 2.92
N LEU A 53 2.25 -5.82 3.73
CA LEU A 53 3.39 -6.50 4.31
C LEU A 53 3.70 -7.74 3.48
N LYS A 54 4.93 -7.83 2.96
CA LYS A 54 5.34 -8.97 2.12
C LYS A 54 6.74 -9.39 2.53
N TRP A 55 6.87 -10.54 3.20
CA TRP A 55 8.20 -11.07 3.57
C TRP A 55 9.12 -11.25 2.36
N SER A 56 8.57 -11.82 1.28
CA SER A 56 9.23 -11.94 -0.02
C SER A 56 8.25 -11.61 -1.15
N LEU A 57 8.79 -11.11 -2.25
CA LEU A 57 8.02 -10.71 -3.42
C LEU A 57 8.03 -11.78 -4.50
N ARG A 58 6.94 -11.80 -5.25
CA ARG A 58 6.78 -12.45 -6.55
C ARG A 58 5.99 -11.50 -7.44
N THR A 59 5.97 -11.73 -8.76
CA THR A 59 5.33 -10.80 -9.70
C THR A 59 3.85 -10.62 -9.39
N ASP A 60 3.14 -11.73 -9.13
CA ASP A 60 1.73 -11.75 -8.69
C ASP A 60 1.53 -10.95 -7.39
N ARG A 61 2.40 -11.14 -6.40
CA ARG A 61 2.33 -10.40 -5.12
C ARG A 61 2.63 -8.91 -5.26
N ALA A 62 3.51 -8.54 -6.18
CA ALA A 62 3.76 -7.14 -6.49
C ALA A 62 2.56 -6.50 -7.21
N GLN A 63 1.87 -7.24 -8.09
CA GLN A 63 0.64 -6.78 -8.72
C GLN A 63 -0.50 -6.61 -7.71
N ASP A 64 -0.61 -7.52 -6.74
CA ASP A 64 -1.55 -7.38 -5.63
C ASP A 64 -1.35 -6.05 -4.89
N CYS A 65 -0.13 -5.74 -4.45
CA CYS A 65 0.19 -4.46 -3.80
C CYS A 65 -0.21 -3.25 -4.66
N ARG A 66 0.04 -3.29 -5.97
CA ARG A 66 -0.35 -2.20 -6.88
C ARG A 66 -1.87 -2.06 -7.00
N SER A 67 -2.58 -3.18 -7.05
CA SER A 67 -4.05 -3.18 -7.08
C SER A 67 -4.63 -2.54 -5.81
N GLN A 68 -4.08 -2.86 -4.64
CA GLN A 68 -4.48 -2.28 -3.35
C GLN A 68 -4.32 -0.75 -3.37
N GLY A 69 -3.15 -0.25 -3.80
CA GLY A 69 -2.88 1.19 -3.89
C GLY A 69 -3.77 1.92 -4.90
N ALA A 70 -3.95 1.35 -6.09
CA ALA A 70 -4.85 1.88 -7.11
C ALA A 70 -6.30 1.95 -6.61
N LYS A 71 -6.76 0.92 -5.89
CA LYS A 71 -8.11 0.87 -5.30
C LYS A 71 -8.27 1.90 -4.19
N MET A 72 -7.27 2.05 -3.32
CA MET A 72 -7.29 3.07 -2.28
C MET A 72 -7.34 4.48 -2.88
N SER A 73 -6.56 4.72 -3.94
CA SER A 73 -6.63 5.98 -4.69
C SER A 73 -8.02 6.20 -5.30
N ALA A 74 -8.61 5.19 -5.96
CA ALA A 74 -9.90 5.32 -6.62
C ALA A 74 -11.08 5.49 -5.65
N LEU A 75 -11.04 4.84 -4.49
CA LEU A 75 -12.16 4.83 -3.53
C LEU A 75 -12.06 5.91 -2.45
N ARG A 76 -10.93 6.63 -2.34
CA ARG A 76 -10.76 7.64 -1.29
C ARG A 76 -11.78 8.76 -1.40
N ARG A 77 -12.22 9.26 -0.24
CA ARG A 77 -12.98 10.51 -0.11
C ARG A 77 -12.17 11.48 0.75
N GLY A 78 -11.27 12.24 0.11
CA GLY A 78 -10.40 13.21 0.77
C GLY A 78 -8.92 13.07 0.41
N ARG A 79 -8.05 13.42 1.35
CA ARG A 79 -6.59 13.29 1.22
C ARG A 79 -6.22 11.82 0.98
N MET A 80 -5.25 11.58 0.10
CA MET A 80 -4.68 10.24 -0.09
C MET A 80 -3.90 9.84 1.18
N PRO A 81 -4.23 8.72 1.84
CA PRO A 81 -3.39 8.13 2.87
C PRO A 81 -2.04 7.70 2.29
N HIS A 82 -0.99 7.67 3.11
CA HIS A 82 0.29 7.11 2.67
C HIS A 82 0.13 5.61 2.40
N PHE A 83 0.47 5.16 1.20
CA PHE A 83 0.43 3.75 0.84
C PHE A 83 1.83 3.22 0.54
N ALA A 84 2.29 2.27 1.35
CA ALA A 84 3.61 1.69 1.18
C ALA A 84 3.60 0.17 1.30
N VAL A 85 4.67 -0.44 0.81
CA VAL A 85 4.94 -1.87 0.97
C VAL A 85 6.11 -2.04 1.92
N VAL A 86 5.97 -2.91 2.92
CA VAL A 86 7.08 -3.28 3.82
C VAL A 86 7.56 -4.68 3.46
N THR A 87 8.87 -4.86 3.28
CA THR A 87 9.42 -6.13 2.80
C THR A 87 10.85 -6.43 3.27
N MET A 88 11.22 -7.71 3.19
CA MET A 88 12.58 -8.25 3.32
C MET A 88 13.11 -8.81 1.99
N GLU A 89 12.49 -8.43 0.86
CA GLU A 89 12.85 -8.97 -0.45
C GLU A 89 14.31 -8.66 -0.83
N PRO A 90 15.19 -9.67 -0.99
CA PRO A 90 16.62 -9.43 -1.21
C PRO A 90 16.98 -9.10 -2.66
N ARG A 91 16.06 -9.22 -3.62
CA ARG A 91 16.38 -9.10 -5.06
C ARG A 91 16.02 -7.70 -5.59
N PRO A 92 17.01 -6.90 -6.04
CA PRO A 92 16.80 -5.61 -6.69
C PRO A 92 15.69 -5.55 -7.74
N TYR A 93 15.61 -6.56 -8.61
CA TYR A 93 14.64 -6.57 -9.70
C TYR A 93 13.20 -6.74 -9.21
N MET A 94 12.99 -7.40 -8.07
CA MET A 94 11.67 -7.56 -7.46
C MET A 94 11.22 -6.28 -6.77
N LEU A 95 12.14 -5.61 -6.05
CA LEU A 95 11.87 -4.29 -5.46
C LEU A 95 11.52 -3.26 -6.54
N ASN A 96 12.18 -3.34 -7.70
CA ASN A 96 11.91 -2.47 -8.83
C ASN A 96 10.49 -2.62 -9.40
N LEU A 97 9.80 -3.76 -9.23
CA LEU A 97 8.41 -3.92 -9.68
C LEU A 97 7.44 -2.97 -8.96
N LEU A 98 7.81 -2.48 -7.78
CA LEU A 98 7.05 -1.53 -6.97
C LEU A 98 7.70 -0.14 -6.99
N GLY A 99 9.03 -0.07 -6.80
CA GLY A 99 9.77 1.19 -6.76
C GLY A 99 9.89 1.90 -8.11
N GLY A 100 9.87 1.16 -9.22
CA GLY A 100 10.24 1.62 -10.56
C GLY A 100 9.23 2.52 -11.29
N GLY A 101 8.12 2.89 -10.66
CA GLY A 101 7.26 3.98 -11.15
C GLY A 101 5.91 3.54 -11.72
N SER A 102 4.92 3.38 -10.85
CA SER A 102 3.51 3.30 -11.27
C SER A 102 2.58 4.28 -10.55
N GLY A 103 3.06 5.03 -9.54
CA GLY A 103 2.23 5.91 -8.73
C GLY A 103 1.24 5.19 -7.82
N ASP A 104 1.09 3.86 -7.95
CA ASP A 104 0.21 3.04 -7.13
C ASP A 104 0.76 2.85 -5.71
N VAL A 105 2.08 2.90 -5.55
CA VAL A 105 2.80 2.73 -4.28
C VAL A 105 3.69 3.95 -4.05
N ASP A 106 3.58 4.57 -2.88
CA ASP A 106 4.38 5.76 -2.54
C ASP A 106 5.85 5.39 -2.41
N CYS A 107 6.17 4.33 -1.66
CA CYS A 107 7.52 3.76 -1.57
C CYS A 107 7.50 2.33 -1.01
N VAL A 108 8.66 1.67 -1.07
CA VAL A 108 8.91 0.41 -0.38
C VAL A 108 9.79 0.69 0.82
N TYR A 109 9.38 0.25 2.01
CA TYR A 109 10.23 0.19 3.19
C TYR A 109 10.89 -1.18 3.27
N HIS A 110 12.22 -1.20 3.24
CA HIS A 110 12.98 -2.42 3.46
C HIS A 110 13.32 -2.55 4.94
N LEU A 111 13.09 -3.74 5.52
CA LEU A 111 13.27 -3.96 6.97
C LEU A 111 14.72 -3.81 7.46
N ASP A 112 15.71 -3.95 6.56
CA ASP A 112 17.11 -3.64 6.84
C ASP A 112 17.79 -3.17 5.54
N LEU A 113 17.60 -1.89 5.20
CA LEU A 113 18.15 -1.35 3.95
C LEU A 113 19.69 -1.29 3.94
N PRO A 114 20.39 -0.98 5.05
CA PRO A 114 21.85 -1.02 5.11
C PRO A 114 22.43 -2.41 4.81
N ALA A 115 21.89 -3.47 5.41
CA ALA A 115 22.35 -4.83 5.14
C ALA A 115 22.08 -5.23 3.69
N LEU A 116 20.89 -4.90 3.16
CA LEU A 116 20.58 -5.16 1.76
C LEU A 116 21.55 -4.43 0.82
N THR A 117 21.83 -3.15 1.08
CA THR A 117 22.75 -2.34 0.26
C THR A 117 24.14 -2.97 0.22
N THR A 118 24.64 -3.39 1.38
CA THR A 118 25.92 -4.10 1.51
C THR A 118 25.93 -5.39 0.69
N ALA A 119 24.86 -6.18 0.80
CA ALA A 119 24.74 -7.44 0.07
C ALA A 119 24.65 -7.23 -1.45
N VAL A 120 23.87 -6.23 -1.88
CA VAL A 120 23.72 -5.88 -3.30
C VAL A 120 25.07 -5.42 -3.86
N ASP A 121 25.81 -4.58 -3.14
CA ASP A 121 27.11 -4.08 -3.57
C ASP A 121 28.15 -5.21 -3.73
N ALA A 122 28.13 -6.19 -2.82
CA ALA A 122 29.01 -7.36 -2.91
C ALA A 122 28.61 -8.30 -4.07
N VAL A 123 27.32 -8.64 -4.19
CA VAL A 123 26.81 -9.69 -5.11
C VAL A 123 26.62 -9.18 -6.55
N TYR A 124 26.34 -7.88 -6.73
CA TYR A 124 26.12 -7.24 -8.03
C TYR A 124 27.35 -6.43 -8.49
N SER A 125 28.55 -6.87 -8.11
CA SER A 125 29.83 -6.25 -8.44
C SER A 125 30.35 -6.59 -9.85
N THR A 126 29.83 -7.63 -10.49
CA THR A 126 30.29 -8.07 -11.82
C THR A 126 29.70 -7.21 -12.96
N PRO A 127 30.38 -7.09 -14.11
CA PRO A 127 29.87 -6.32 -15.27
C PRO A 127 28.47 -6.74 -15.73
N ALA A 128 28.15 -8.04 -15.64
CA ALA A 128 26.84 -8.57 -16.01
C ALA A 128 25.71 -8.14 -15.06
N ARG A 129 26.04 -7.79 -13.81
CA ARG A 129 25.07 -7.48 -12.75
C ARG A 129 25.07 -6.02 -12.31
N VAL A 130 26.08 -5.24 -12.72
CA VAL A 130 26.26 -3.84 -12.33
C VAL A 130 25.01 -2.98 -12.59
N ARG A 131 24.31 -3.22 -13.70
CA ARG A 131 23.05 -2.51 -14.02
C ARG A 131 21.96 -2.73 -12.98
N GLY A 132 21.89 -3.93 -12.38
CA GLY A 132 20.93 -4.25 -11.33
C GLY A 132 21.23 -3.50 -10.03
N ARG A 133 22.52 -3.39 -9.66
CA ARG A 133 22.98 -2.56 -8.54
C ARG A 133 22.68 -1.09 -8.78
N ASP A 134 23.02 -0.58 -9.95
CA ASP A 134 22.85 0.84 -10.26
C ASP A 134 21.35 1.21 -10.30
N GLN A 135 20.48 0.31 -10.80
CA GLN A 135 19.03 0.50 -10.70
C GLN A 135 18.55 0.51 -9.25
N PHE A 136 19.02 -0.42 -8.40
CA PHE A 136 18.68 -0.43 -6.98
C PHE A 136 19.09 0.87 -6.29
N ARG A 137 20.34 1.31 -6.48
CA ARG A 137 20.85 2.56 -5.91
C ARG A 137 20.03 3.76 -6.36
N ARG A 138 19.68 3.84 -7.65
CA ARG A 138 18.76 4.89 -8.14
C ARG A 138 17.43 4.91 -7.40
N LEU A 139 16.84 3.74 -7.13
CA LEU A 139 15.57 3.67 -6.39
C LEU A 139 15.73 4.13 -4.94
N VAL A 140 16.85 3.82 -4.30
CA VAL A 140 17.17 4.30 -2.94
C VAL A 140 17.38 5.83 -2.97
N ASP A 141 18.18 6.34 -3.90
CA ASP A 141 18.47 7.77 -4.06
C ASP A 141 17.20 8.58 -4.36
N GLN A 142 16.29 8.02 -5.14
CA GLN A 142 14.97 8.60 -5.46
C GLN A 142 13.94 8.40 -4.34
N ARG A 143 14.33 7.83 -3.20
CA ARG A 143 13.45 7.53 -2.05
C ARG A 143 12.27 6.63 -2.40
N ARG A 144 12.42 5.80 -3.44
CA ARG A 144 11.45 4.77 -3.83
C ARG A 144 11.62 3.49 -3.01
N ILE A 145 12.83 3.25 -2.53
CA ILE A 145 13.16 2.26 -1.49
C ILE A 145 13.74 3.03 -0.31
N ARG A 146 13.16 2.84 0.87
CA ARG A 146 13.49 3.57 2.10
C ARG A 146 13.75 2.58 3.23
N ASP A 147 14.42 3.03 4.27
CA ASP A 147 14.65 2.19 5.43
C ASP A 147 13.41 2.14 6.34
N TYR A 148 13.14 0.98 6.94
CA TYR A 148 11.99 0.79 7.83
C TYR A 148 12.01 1.73 9.04
N ASP A 149 13.17 2.09 9.57
CA ASP A 149 13.27 3.02 10.69
C ASP A 149 12.70 4.41 10.33
N GLU A 150 12.75 4.78 9.04
CA GLU A 150 12.11 6.01 8.56
C GLU A 150 10.59 5.94 8.66
N LEU A 151 9.97 4.78 8.34
CA LEU A 151 8.53 4.58 8.51
C LEU A 151 8.13 4.69 9.98
N VAL A 152 8.92 4.09 10.87
CA VAL A 152 8.66 4.14 12.31
C VAL A 152 8.69 5.59 12.81
N ALA A 153 9.71 6.36 12.41
CA ALA A 153 9.80 7.77 12.76
C ALA A 153 8.64 8.61 12.20
N GLU A 154 8.22 8.33 10.96
CA GLU A 154 7.06 9.00 10.34
C GLU A 154 5.76 8.69 11.09
N ILE A 155 5.51 7.43 11.45
CA ILE A 155 4.32 7.04 12.21
C ILE A 155 4.33 7.69 13.61
N GLN A 156 5.47 7.71 14.28
CA GLN A 156 5.61 8.35 15.60
C GLN A 156 5.34 9.87 15.53
N ALA A 157 5.62 10.51 14.40
CA ALA A 157 5.34 11.93 14.21
C ALA A 157 3.86 12.25 13.94
N LEU A 158 3.00 11.24 13.68
CA LEU A 158 1.57 11.43 13.41
C LEU A 158 0.71 11.62 14.67
N GLY A 159 1.26 11.41 15.88
CA GLY A 159 0.53 11.50 17.14
C GLY A 159 1.42 11.50 18.37
#